data_AF-A0ABD6XSP8-F1
#
_entry.id   AF-A0ABD6XSP8-F1
#
_cell.length_a   1.000
_cell.length_b   1.000
_cell.length_c   1.000
_cell.angle_alpha   90.00
_cell.angle_beta   90.00
_cell.angle_gamma   90.00
#
_symmetry.space_group_name_H-M   'P 1'
#
loop_
_entity.id
_entity.type
_entity.pdbx_description
1 polymer ?
#
loop_
_entity_poly.entity_id
_entity_poly.type
_entity_poly.pdbx_seq_one_letter_code
_entity_poly.pdbx_strand_id
1 'polypeptide(L)' 'MSVPLGFLSSHNLPIGMQFCAGFNQENLLLALAGQLESAYPWQTRKPAVWAGR' A
#
# COMPACT_ATOMS: atom_id res chain seq x y z
N MET A 1 -0.46 -4.02 -9.62
CA MET A 1 -0.06 -4.16 -8.20
C MET A 1 -0.75 -3.07 -7.40
N SER A 2 -1.35 -3.40 -6.25
CA SER A 2 -2.06 -2.43 -5.39
C SER A 2 -1.26 -2.17 -4.11
N VAL A 3 -1.18 -0.90 -3.69
CA VAL A 3 -0.54 -0.49 -2.42
C VAL A 3 -1.43 0.49 -1.62
N PRO A 4 -1.38 0.48 -0.28
CA PRO A 4 -2.26 1.30 0.56
C PRO A 4 -1.67 2.71 0.80
N LEU A 5 -2.01 3.67 -0.06
CA LEU A 5 -1.46 5.04 -0.02
C LEU A 5 -2.35 6.09 0.63
N GLY A 6 -3.47 5.69 1.23
CA GLY A 6 -4.37 6.65 1.83
C GLY A 6 -5.40 6.02 2.74
N PHE A 7 -6.12 6.86 3.46
CA PHE A 7 -7.25 6.50 4.28
C PHE A 7 -8.37 7.52 4.06
N LEU A 8 -9.60 7.03 4.05
CA LEU A 8 -10.76 7.89 4.11
C LEU A 8 -10.96 8.33 5.57
N SER A 9 -10.71 9.61 5.86
CA SER A 9 -10.72 10.15 7.23
C SER A 9 -12.05 9.97 7.97
N SER A 10 -13.19 9.92 7.27
CA SER A 10 -14.51 9.82 7.90
C SER A 10 -14.82 8.42 8.46
N HIS A 11 -14.24 7.37 7.88
CA HIS A 11 -14.56 5.98 8.23
C HIS A 11 -13.32 5.14 8.54
N ASN A 12 -12.12 5.76 8.55
CA ASN A 12 -10.85 5.09 8.73
C ASN A 12 -10.67 3.87 7.81
N LEU A 13 -11.20 3.97 6.57
CA LEU A 13 -11.12 2.91 5.58
C LEU A 13 -9.85 3.08 4.74
N PRO A 14 -9.08 2.00 4.50
CA PRO A 14 -7.89 2.08 3.67
C PRO A 14 -8.26 2.34 2.20
N ILE A 15 -7.47 3.16 1.54
CA ILE A 15 -7.56 3.45 0.11
C ILE A 15 -6.36 2.82 -0.58
N GLY A 16 -6.62 1.84 -1.45
CA GLY A 16 -5.61 1.23 -2.31
C GLY A 16 -5.44 2.03 -3.60
N MET A 17 -4.20 2.12 -4.10
CA MET A 17 -3.90 2.68 -5.40
C MET A 17 -3.27 1.60 -6.28
N GLN A 18 -3.82 1.41 -7.48
CA GLN A 18 -3.40 0.37 -8.42
C GLN A 18 -2.38 0.94 -9.42
N PHE A 19 -1.24 0.27 -9.55
CA PHE A 19 -0.20 0.57 -10.52
C PHE A 19 -0.07 -0.57 -11.54
N CYS A 20 0.13 -0.20 -12.79
CA CYS A 20 0.36 -1.11 -13.91
C CYS A 20 1.67 -0.73 -14.61
N ALA A 21 2.41 -1.73 -15.09
CA ALA A 21 3.63 -1.56 -15.87
C ALA A 21 3.52 -2.39 -17.15
N GLY A 22 4.55 -2.33 -18.00
CA GLY A 22 4.64 -3.19 -19.19
C GLY A 22 4.74 -4.68 -18.86
N PHE A 23 4.64 -5.52 -19.88
CA PHE A 23 4.82 -6.97 -19.73
C PHE A 23 6.17 -7.30 -19.09
N ASN A 24 6.17 -8.22 -18.12
CA ASN A 24 7.37 -8.70 -17.42
C ASN A 24 8.17 -7.60 -16.69
N GLN A 25 7.49 -6.57 -16.18
CA GLN A 25 8.07 -5.45 -15.40
C GLN A 25 7.68 -5.48 -13.92
N GLU A 26 7.57 -6.67 -13.32
CA GLU A 26 7.29 -6.86 -11.90
C GLU A 26 8.38 -6.23 -11.03
N ASN A 27 9.64 -6.25 -11.50
CA ASN A 27 10.76 -5.61 -10.82
C ASN A 27 10.56 -4.09 -10.66
N LEU A 28 10.05 -3.41 -11.70
CA LEU A 28 9.73 -1.99 -11.66
C LEU A 28 8.59 -1.72 -10.68
N LEU A 29 7.54 -2.55 -10.71
CA LEU A 29 6.42 -2.43 -9.78
C LEU A 29 6.89 -2.59 -8.33
N LEU A 30 7.70 -3.61 -8.03
CA LEU A 30 8.24 -3.84 -6.68
C LEU A 30 9.19 -2.71 -6.23
N ALA A 31 10.02 -2.19 -7.13
CA ALA A 31 10.89 -1.05 -6.84
C ALA A 31 10.07 0.21 -6.50
N LEU A 32 9.01 0.49 -7.28
CA LEU A 32 8.08 1.57 -7.01
C LEU A 32 7.36 1.38 -5.67
N ALA A 33 6.91 0.17 -5.35
CA ALA A 33 6.31 -0.14 -4.04
C ALA A 33 7.28 0.18 -2.89
N GLY A 34 8.55 -0.22 -2.99
CA GLY A 34 9.55 0.07 -1.95
C GLY A 34 9.80 1.56 -1.75
N GLN A 35 9.82 2.34 -2.84
CA GLN A 35 9.93 3.81 -2.75
C GLN A 35 8.70 4.42 -2.08
N LEU A 36 7.50 3.98 -2.47
CA LEU A 36 6.24 4.44 -1.90
C LEU A 36 6.11 4.06 -0.42
N GLU A 37 6.55 2.87 -0.02
CA GLU A 37 6.54 2.41 1.37
C GLU A 37 7.48 3.26 2.23
N SER A 38 8.66 3.57 1.69
CA SER A 38 9.64 4.44 2.37
C SER A 38 9.12 5.86 2.54
N ALA A 39 8.44 6.40 1.52
CA ALA A 39 7.87 7.75 1.54
C ALA A 39 6.57 7.85 2.35
N TYR A 40 5.77 6.79 2.37
CA TYR A 40 4.48 6.73 3.05
C TYR A 40 4.29 5.41 3.80
N PRO A 41 4.93 5.23 4.98
CA PRO A 41 4.90 3.97 5.69
C PRO A 41 3.47 3.53 6.07
N TRP A 42 3.12 2.30 5.66
CA TRP A 42 1.84 1.67 5.99
C TRP A 42 1.95 0.54 7.03
N GLN A 43 3.16 0.02 7.30
CA GLN A 43 3.39 -1.04 8.29
C GLN A 43 2.92 -0.71 9.72
N THR A 44 2.89 0.59 10.07
CA THR A 44 2.45 1.06 11.39
C THR A 44 0.93 1.11 11.52
N ARG A 45 0.19 0.91 10.43
CA ARG A 45 -1.26 1.04 10.38
C ARG A 45 -1.89 -0.31 10.63
N LYS A 46 -2.55 -0.45 11.79
CA LYS A 46 -3.25 -1.66 12.18
C LYS A 46 -4.76 -1.42 12.14
N PRO A 47 -5.55 -2.36 11.61
CA PRO A 47 -7.01 -2.28 11.72
C PRO A 47 -7.45 -2.42 13.19
N ALA A 48 -8.66 -1.96 13.51
CA ALA A 48 -9.22 -2.04 14.86
C ALA A 48 -9.32 -3.49 15.37
N VAL A 49 -9.51 -4.45 14.47
CA VAL A 49 -9.48 -5.88 14.75
C VAL A 49 -8.26 -6.47 14.07
N TRP A 50 -7.26 -6.87 14.87
CA TRP A 50 -6.05 -7.54 14.40
C TRP A 50 -5.76 -8.74 15.31
N ALA A 51 -5.80 -9.95 14.75
CA ALA A 51 -5.72 -11.21 15.50
C ALA A 51 -4.28 -11.77 15.65
N GLY A 52 -3.28 -11.13 15.04
CA GLY A 52 -1.89 -11.57 15.15
C GLY A 52 -1.25 -11.02 16.41
N ARG A 53 -1.33 -11.73 17.52
CA ARG A 53 -0.48 -11.47 18.69
C ARG A 53 0.44 -12.65 18.91
#